data_AF-A0AAD8RAC8-F1
#
_entry.id   AF-A0AAD8RAC8-F1
#
_cell.length_a   1.000
_cell.length_b   1.000
_cell.length_c   1.000
_cell.angle_alpha   90.00
_cell.angle_beta   90.00
_cell.angle_gamma   90.00
#
_symmetry.space_group_name_H-M   'P 1'
#
loop_
_entity.id
_entity.type
_entity.pdbx_description
1 polymer ?
#
loop_
_entity_poly.entity_id
_entity_poly.type
_entity_poly.pdbx_seq_one_letter_code
_entity_poly.pdbx_strand_id
1 'polypeptide(L)'
;MLPLRPDTLNEDLISLGSQFIGFRDEAESLREALRRAEERADALEAKLKSSETSRKKAEKDVAAVESLRQRLKIAEDALSEKEAQQIERRMGEEYNLHQEIEDRLLDTLSILKLNGDLARTNISSARAALKRIFPHFFPKETQPEIFSELVQRFLAKEDPALAHRQGSLKIGVQGTIALVAASGQEVDWVKTGTPKGMNKDK
;
A
#
# COMPACT_ATOMS: atom_id res chain seq x y z
N MET A 1 -64.46 48.94 -42.18
CA MET A 1 -63.82 49.25 -40.89
C MET A 1 -64.36 48.29 -39.85
N LEU A 2 -63.64 47.21 -39.57
CA LEU A 2 -64.00 46.26 -38.51
C LEU A 2 -63.48 46.78 -37.17
N PRO A 3 -64.29 46.78 -36.10
CA PRO A 3 -63.86 47.25 -34.79
C PRO A 3 -62.93 46.20 -34.15
N LEU A 4 -61.74 46.63 -33.76
CA LEU A 4 -60.82 45.82 -32.95
C LEU A 4 -61.50 45.52 -31.61
N ARG A 5 -61.69 44.24 -31.30
CA ARG A 5 -62.29 43.80 -30.03
C ARG A 5 -61.28 44.03 -28.89
N PRO A 6 -61.67 44.67 -27.79
CA PRO A 6 -60.78 44.98 -26.66
C PRO A 6 -60.30 43.73 -25.89
N ASP A 7 -60.97 42.59 -26.05
CA ASP A 7 -60.69 41.38 -25.27
C ASP A 7 -59.39 40.65 -25.69
N THR A 8 -58.98 40.76 -26.96
CA THR A 8 -57.75 40.10 -27.46
C THR A 8 -56.48 40.82 -27.04
N LEU A 9 -56.54 42.15 -26.87
CA LEU A 9 -55.41 42.96 -26.41
C LEU A 9 -54.98 42.59 -24.98
N ASN A 10 -55.94 42.20 -24.14
CA ASN A 10 -55.69 41.90 -22.74
C ASN A 10 -54.99 40.53 -22.56
N GLU A 11 -55.37 39.53 -23.35
CA GLU A 11 -54.72 38.21 -23.37
C GLU A 11 -53.27 38.30 -23.90
N ASP A 12 -53.05 39.12 -24.95
CA ASP A 12 -51.72 39.37 -25.50
C ASP A 12 -50.81 40.09 -24.48
N LEU A 13 -51.34 41.05 -23.72
CA LEU A 13 -50.63 41.75 -22.64
C LEU A 13 -50.25 40.81 -21.48
N ILE A 14 -51.12 39.86 -21.13
CA ILE A 14 -50.85 38.86 -20.07
C ILE A 14 -49.82 37.83 -20.52
N SER A 15 -49.90 37.37 -21.78
CA SER A 15 -48.93 36.47 -22.39
C SER A 15 -47.54 37.11 -22.47
N LEU A 16 -47.49 38.37 -22.94
CA LEU A 16 -46.27 39.15 -23.00
C LEU A 16 -45.68 39.38 -21.59
N GLY A 17 -46.52 39.71 -20.61
CA GLY A 17 -46.10 39.85 -19.21
C GLY A 17 -45.51 38.56 -18.62
N SER A 18 -46.11 37.40 -18.94
CA SER A 18 -45.62 36.09 -18.51
C SER A 18 -44.26 35.74 -19.15
N GLN A 19 -44.07 36.09 -20.43
CA GLN A 19 -42.79 35.93 -21.10
C GLN A 19 -41.70 36.82 -20.49
N PHE A 20 -42.01 38.09 -20.16
CA PHE A 20 -41.06 38.98 -19.49
C PHE A 20 -40.65 38.49 -18.10
N ILE A 21 -41.58 37.90 -17.35
CA ILE A 21 -41.26 37.26 -16.05
C ILE A 21 -40.35 36.05 -16.27
N GLY A 22 -40.65 35.19 -17.25
CA GLY A 22 -39.80 34.05 -17.58
C GLY A 22 -38.37 34.46 -17.99
N PHE A 23 -38.22 35.47 -18.84
CA PHE A 23 -36.91 36.00 -19.23
C PHE A 23 -36.15 36.62 -18.06
N ARG A 24 -36.87 37.26 -17.12
CA ARG A 24 -36.26 37.81 -15.91
C ARG A 24 -35.72 36.70 -15.01
N ASP A 25 -36.51 35.67 -14.75
CA ASP A 25 -36.11 34.54 -13.91
C ASP A 25 -34.93 33.77 -14.52
N GLU A 26 -34.92 33.61 -15.85
CA GLU A 26 -33.82 32.99 -16.58
C GLU A 26 -32.55 33.83 -16.54
N ALA A 27 -32.66 35.16 -16.65
CA ALA A 27 -31.52 36.07 -16.50
C ALA A 27 -30.96 36.09 -15.07
N GLU A 28 -31.82 36.01 -14.03
CA GLU A 28 -31.39 35.88 -12.64
C GLU A 28 -30.68 34.54 -12.40
N SER A 29 -31.19 33.43 -12.95
CA SER A 29 -30.55 32.10 -12.90
C SER A 29 -29.16 32.09 -13.54
N LEU A 30 -29.01 32.72 -14.72
CA LEU A 30 -27.72 32.85 -15.40
C LEU A 30 -26.71 33.69 -14.63
N ARG A 31 -27.15 34.77 -13.97
CA ARG A 31 -26.29 35.59 -13.10
C ARG A 31 -25.82 34.81 -11.88
N GLU A 32 -26.71 34.05 -11.26
CA GLU A 32 -26.37 33.19 -10.13
C GLU A 32 -25.38 32.09 -10.54
N ALA A 33 -25.57 31.50 -11.73
CA ALA A 33 -24.65 30.52 -12.29
C ALA A 33 -23.27 31.12 -12.60
N LEU A 34 -23.22 32.34 -13.16
CA LEU A 34 -21.97 33.07 -13.41
C LEU A 34 -21.22 33.35 -12.11
N ARG A 35 -21.92 33.86 -11.08
CA ARG A 35 -21.32 34.12 -9.76
C ARG A 35 -20.71 32.86 -9.14
N ARG A 36 -21.43 31.72 -9.20
CA ARG A 36 -20.90 30.43 -8.72
C ARG A 36 -19.72 29.93 -9.55
N ALA A 37 -19.68 30.23 -10.85
CA ALA A 37 -18.57 29.87 -11.70
C ALA A 37 -17.32 30.70 -11.38
N GLU A 38 -17.48 32.00 -11.12
CA GLU A 38 -16.41 32.91 -10.67
C GLU A 38 -15.85 32.46 -9.31
N GLU A 39 -16.70 32.20 -8.32
CA GLU A 39 -16.27 31.70 -7.01
C GLU A 39 -15.49 30.37 -7.11
N ARG A 40 -15.91 29.49 -8.02
CA ARG A 40 -15.19 28.23 -8.30
C ARG A 40 -13.85 28.48 -8.98
N ALA A 41 -13.77 29.46 -9.89
CA ALA A 41 -12.52 29.82 -10.56
C ALA A 41 -11.50 30.35 -9.55
N ASP A 42 -11.91 31.25 -8.65
CA ASP A 42 -11.06 31.78 -7.59
C ASP A 42 -10.59 30.69 -6.63
N ALA A 43 -11.49 29.78 -6.23
CA ALA A 43 -11.16 28.65 -5.38
C ALA A 43 -10.17 27.68 -6.04
N LEU A 44 -10.27 27.48 -7.37
CA LEU A 44 -9.33 26.67 -8.13
C LEU A 44 -7.97 27.37 -8.25
N GLU A 45 -7.93 28.68 -8.46
CA GLU A 45 -6.69 29.45 -8.51
C GLU A 45 -5.95 29.38 -7.16
N ALA A 46 -6.66 29.53 -6.05
CA ALA A 46 -6.09 29.39 -4.71
C ALA A 46 -5.51 27.98 -4.47
N LYS A 47 -6.24 26.93 -4.88
CA LYS A 47 -5.76 25.54 -4.80
C LYS A 47 -4.55 25.31 -5.69
N LEU A 48 -4.52 25.88 -6.89
CA LEU A 48 -3.39 25.76 -7.82
C LEU A 48 -2.13 26.40 -7.22
N LYS A 49 -2.23 27.63 -6.70
CA LYS A 49 -1.10 28.31 -6.02
C LYS A 49 -0.58 27.48 -4.83
N SER A 50 -1.47 26.94 -4.01
CA SER A 50 -1.08 26.08 -2.89
C SER A 50 -0.39 24.79 -3.36
N SER A 51 -0.92 24.15 -4.40
CA SER A 51 -0.31 22.96 -5.01
C SER A 51 1.07 23.24 -5.58
N GLU A 52 1.27 24.36 -6.27
CA GLU A 52 2.57 24.76 -6.81
C GLU A 52 3.63 24.99 -5.73
N THR A 53 3.25 25.61 -4.60
CA THR A 53 4.17 25.78 -3.47
C THR A 53 4.59 24.44 -2.87
N SER A 54 3.64 23.51 -2.75
CA SER A 54 3.91 22.15 -2.28
C SER A 54 4.81 21.38 -3.25
N ARG A 55 4.58 21.54 -4.56
CA ARG A 55 5.43 20.96 -5.62
C ARG A 55 6.86 21.47 -5.54
N LYS A 56 7.07 22.78 -5.42
CA LYS A 56 8.41 23.38 -5.28
C LYS A 56 9.14 22.89 -4.03
N LYS A 57 8.41 22.66 -2.94
CA LYS A 57 8.99 22.07 -1.72
C LYS A 57 9.41 20.62 -1.96
N ALA A 58 8.52 19.80 -2.53
CA ALA A 58 8.81 18.41 -2.85
C ALA A 58 10.01 18.26 -3.82
N GLU A 59 10.13 19.15 -4.80
CA GLU A 59 11.25 19.19 -5.75
C GLU A 59 12.59 19.48 -5.05
N LYS A 60 12.60 20.40 -4.07
CA LYS A 60 13.79 20.65 -3.23
C LYS A 60 14.15 19.45 -2.37
N ASP A 61 13.14 18.79 -1.79
CA ASP A 61 13.34 17.60 -0.95
C ASP A 61 13.91 16.43 -1.78
N VAL A 62 13.43 16.26 -3.02
CA VAL A 62 13.98 15.26 -3.97
C VAL A 62 15.45 15.55 -4.28
N ALA A 63 15.81 16.80 -4.58
CA ALA A 63 17.21 17.18 -4.85
C ALA A 63 18.12 16.92 -3.63
N ALA A 64 17.63 17.16 -2.41
CA ALA A 64 18.37 16.84 -1.18
C ALA A 64 18.59 15.33 -1.01
N VAL A 65 17.58 14.51 -1.30
CA VAL A 65 17.67 13.04 -1.26
C VAL A 65 18.65 12.50 -2.30
N GLU A 66 18.67 13.06 -3.51
CA GLU A 66 19.63 12.69 -4.55
C GLU A 66 21.07 12.99 -4.13
N SER A 67 21.31 14.16 -3.53
CA SER A 67 22.63 14.50 -2.95
C SER A 67 23.05 13.51 -1.86
N LEU A 68 22.13 13.12 -0.97
CA LEU A 68 22.41 12.12 0.07
C LEU A 68 22.70 10.73 -0.53
N ARG A 69 21.98 10.33 -1.58
CA ARG A 69 22.24 9.06 -2.28
C ARG A 69 23.62 9.03 -2.93
N GLN A 70 24.06 10.13 -3.54
CA GLN A 70 25.41 10.23 -4.08
C GLN A 70 26.47 10.08 -2.97
N ARG A 71 26.28 10.75 -1.83
CA ARG A 71 27.19 10.64 -0.69
C ARG A 71 27.20 9.23 -0.09
N LEU A 72 26.05 8.56 -0.02
CA LEU A 72 25.96 7.18 0.45
C LEU A 72 26.75 6.25 -0.47
N LYS A 73 26.58 6.39 -1.79
CA LYS A 73 27.32 5.58 -2.76
C LYS A 73 28.83 5.75 -2.62
N ILE A 74 29.32 6.99 -2.48
CA ILE A 74 30.75 7.27 -2.26
C ILE A 74 31.23 6.60 -0.95
N ALA A 75 30.43 6.65 0.11
CA ALA A 75 30.79 6.02 1.37
C ALA A 75 30.79 4.48 1.30
N GLU A 76 29.86 3.89 0.54
CA GLU A 76 29.81 2.45 0.26
C GLU A 76 31.03 1.99 -0.54
N ASP A 77 31.38 2.71 -1.61
CA ASP A 77 32.56 2.43 -2.43
C ASP A 77 33.85 2.52 -1.58
N ALA A 78 33.98 3.55 -0.74
CA ALA A 78 35.12 3.72 0.15
C ALA A 78 35.20 2.64 1.24
N LEU A 79 34.05 2.16 1.75
CA LEU A 79 34.01 1.07 2.71
C LEU A 79 34.45 -0.24 2.05
N SER A 80 33.93 -0.53 0.85
CA SER A 80 34.32 -1.72 0.09
C SER A 80 35.81 -1.72 -0.25
N GLU A 81 36.38 -0.56 -0.61
CA GLU A 81 37.82 -0.42 -0.85
C GLU A 81 38.63 -0.67 0.42
N LYS A 82 38.18 -0.13 1.56
CA LYS A 82 38.84 -0.33 2.85
C LYS A 82 38.78 -1.79 3.31
N GLU A 83 37.66 -2.47 3.09
CA GLU A 83 37.51 -3.91 3.36
C GLU A 83 38.44 -4.73 2.46
N ALA A 84 38.51 -4.42 1.16
CA ALA A 84 39.43 -5.08 0.23
C ALA A 84 40.89 -4.91 0.66
N GLN A 85 41.30 -3.69 1.04
CA GLN A 85 42.65 -3.42 1.56
C GLN A 85 42.92 -4.15 2.89
N GLN A 86 41.91 -4.29 3.75
CA GLN A 86 42.05 -5.02 5.00
C GLN A 86 42.16 -6.53 4.78
N ILE A 87 41.43 -7.08 3.81
CA ILE A 87 41.55 -8.47 3.37
C ILE A 87 42.94 -8.69 2.77
N GLU A 88 43.41 -7.82 1.87
CA GLU A 88 44.74 -7.93 1.26
C GLU A 88 45.87 -7.87 2.30
N ARG A 89 45.75 -6.99 3.31
CA ARG A 89 46.69 -6.98 4.45
C ARG A 89 46.66 -8.28 5.25
N ARG A 90 45.48 -8.82 5.58
CA ARG A 90 45.36 -10.11 6.27
C ARG A 90 45.95 -11.25 5.45
N MET A 91 45.68 -11.28 4.16
CA MET A 91 46.23 -12.29 3.24
C MET A 91 47.77 -12.20 3.17
N GLY A 92 48.34 -10.98 3.13
CA GLY A 92 49.79 -10.79 3.17
C GLY A 92 50.44 -11.23 4.49
N GLU A 93 49.72 -11.12 5.61
CA GLU A 93 50.13 -11.66 6.91
C GLU A 93 49.99 -13.20 6.96
N GLU A 94 48.94 -13.76 6.36
CA GLU A 94 48.72 -15.22 6.22
C GLU A 94 49.76 -15.90 5.31
N TYR A 95 50.27 -15.23 4.28
CA TYR A 95 51.33 -15.78 3.40
C TYR A 95 52.69 -15.93 4.11
N ASN A 96 52.95 -15.22 5.21
CA ASN A 96 54.09 -15.48 6.11
C ASN A 96 53.79 -16.60 7.12
N LEU A 97 52.52 -16.75 7.51
CA LEU A 97 52.06 -17.81 8.42
C LEU A 97 52.03 -19.18 7.75
N HIS A 98 52.07 -19.14 6.42
CA HIS A 98 52.30 -20.29 5.62
C HIS A 98 53.80 -20.70 5.74
N GLN A 99 54.00 -21.40 6.85
CA GLN A 99 55.04 -22.33 7.22
C GLN A 99 54.36 -23.65 7.71
N GLU A 100 53.29 -24.27 7.18
CA GLU A 100 52.26 -24.01 6.13
C GLU A 100 51.07 -24.96 6.30
N ILE A 101 51.29 -26.21 6.71
CA ILE A 101 50.33 -27.27 6.41
C ILE A 101 49.40 -27.59 7.61
N GLU A 102 49.86 -27.36 8.84
CA GLU A 102 49.07 -27.62 10.05
C GLU A 102 47.93 -26.60 10.23
N ASP A 103 48.19 -25.32 9.97
CA ASP A 103 47.17 -24.27 10.06
C ASP A 103 46.07 -24.43 9.02
N ARG A 104 46.36 -25.01 7.84
CA ARG A 104 45.36 -25.19 6.80
C ARG A 104 44.32 -26.27 7.13
N LEU A 105 44.73 -27.35 7.81
CA LEU A 105 43.81 -28.37 8.33
C LEU A 105 43.05 -27.85 9.56
N LEU A 106 43.72 -27.10 10.45
CA LEU A 106 43.08 -26.43 11.58
C LEU A 106 42.06 -25.39 11.13
N ASP A 107 42.34 -24.65 10.06
CA ASP A 107 41.43 -23.66 9.47
C ASP A 107 40.24 -24.35 8.82
N THR A 108 40.46 -25.43 8.05
CA THR A 108 39.36 -26.22 7.48
C THR A 108 38.46 -26.83 8.57
N LEU A 109 39.04 -27.36 9.66
CA LEU A 109 38.29 -27.88 10.80
C LEU A 109 37.60 -26.77 11.61
N SER A 110 38.21 -25.59 11.71
CA SER A 110 37.63 -24.42 12.38
C SER A 110 36.45 -23.86 11.59
N ILE A 111 36.57 -23.78 10.26
CA ILE A 111 35.47 -23.44 9.34
C ILE A 111 34.35 -24.48 9.45
N LEU A 112 34.68 -25.78 9.49
CA LEU A 112 33.67 -26.82 9.67
C LEU A 112 32.96 -26.71 11.03
N LYS A 113 33.71 -26.41 12.09
CA LYS A 113 33.16 -26.19 13.43
C LYS A 113 32.26 -24.96 13.46
N LEU A 114 32.70 -23.83 12.90
CA LEU A 114 31.92 -22.61 12.79
C LEU A 114 30.63 -22.85 12.01
N ASN A 115 30.71 -23.53 10.86
CA ASN A 115 29.54 -23.89 10.06
C ASN A 115 28.62 -24.86 10.81
N GLY A 116 29.17 -25.80 11.58
CA GLY A 116 28.40 -26.71 12.43
C GLY A 116 27.68 -25.97 13.57
N ASP A 117 28.34 -25.00 14.20
CA ASP A 117 27.76 -24.16 15.25
C ASP A 117 26.68 -23.23 14.68
N LEU A 118 26.91 -22.66 13.49
CA LEU A 118 25.92 -21.87 12.76
C LEU A 118 24.71 -22.73 12.36
N ALA A 119 24.94 -23.94 11.85
CA ALA A 119 23.87 -24.88 11.52
C ALA A 119 23.04 -25.26 12.76
N ARG A 120 23.69 -25.58 13.89
CA ARG A 120 23.01 -25.88 15.16
C ARG A 120 22.21 -24.69 15.68
N THR A 121 22.77 -23.48 15.57
CA THR A 121 22.09 -22.25 15.96
C THR A 121 20.87 -21.99 15.07
N ASN A 122 21.03 -22.11 13.76
CA ASN A 122 19.94 -21.93 12.80
C ASN A 122 18.82 -22.95 12.98
N ILE A 123 19.15 -24.23 13.20
CA ILE A 123 18.15 -25.28 13.49
C ILE A 123 17.41 -24.97 14.79
N SER A 124 18.13 -24.51 15.82
CA SER A 124 17.53 -24.15 17.11
C SER A 124 16.60 -22.94 16.98
N SER A 125 17.03 -21.90 16.25
CA SER A 125 16.24 -20.72 15.94
C SER A 125 15.01 -21.06 15.10
N ALA A 126 15.16 -21.88 14.06
CA ALA A 126 14.06 -22.36 13.24
C ALA A 126 13.05 -23.14 14.08
N ARG A 127 13.51 -24.05 14.95
CA ARG A 127 12.65 -24.78 15.87
C ARG A 127 11.88 -23.83 16.78
N ALA A 128 12.55 -22.85 17.39
CA ALA A 128 11.92 -21.86 18.26
C ALA A 128 10.86 -21.02 17.51
N ALA A 129 11.17 -20.58 16.30
CA ALA A 129 10.23 -19.86 15.44
C ALA A 129 9.00 -20.72 15.11
N LEU A 130 9.22 -21.97 14.65
CA LEU A 130 8.14 -22.92 14.38
C LEU A 130 7.30 -23.19 15.64
N LYS A 131 7.93 -23.32 16.82
CA LYS A 131 7.20 -23.46 18.10
C LYS A 131 6.30 -22.25 18.38
N ARG A 132 6.80 -21.05 18.14
CA ARG A 132 6.07 -19.81 18.39
C ARG A 132 4.88 -19.67 17.46
N ILE A 133 5.02 -20.04 16.19
CA ILE A 133 3.95 -19.89 15.20
C ILE A 133 2.94 -21.04 15.21
N PHE A 134 3.33 -22.22 15.73
CA PHE A 134 2.48 -23.42 15.73
C PHE A 134 1.08 -23.19 16.33
N PRO A 135 0.92 -22.56 17.51
CA PRO A 135 -0.41 -22.33 18.11
C PRO A 135 -1.30 -21.41 17.27
N HIS A 136 -0.73 -20.56 16.41
CA HIS A 136 -1.51 -19.66 15.55
C HIS A 136 -2.13 -20.40 14.37
N PHE A 137 -1.44 -21.39 13.81
CA PHE A 137 -1.96 -22.19 12.70
C PHE A 137 -2.74 -23.41 13.19
N PHE A 138 -2.40 -23.96 14.36
CA PHE A 138 -2.97 -25.19 14.90
C PHE A 138 -3.41 -25.03 16.38
N PRO A 139 -4.40 -24.16 16.68
CA PRO A 139 -4.77 -23.79 18.05
C PRO A 139 -5.36 -24.93 18.90
N LYS A 140 -5.72 -26.07 18.29
CA LYS A 140 -6.29 -27.25 18.97
C LYS A 140 -5.38 -28.49 18.91
N GLU A 141 -4.21 -28.39 18.30
CA GLU A 141 -3.29 -29.52 18.17
C GLU A 141 -2.17 -29.45 19.19
N THR A 142 -1.76 -30.60 19.70
CA THR A 142 -0.57 -30.72 20.54
C THR A 142 0.68 -30.55 19.70
N GLN A 143 1.55 -29.64 20.12
CA GLN A 143 2.78 -29.37 19.41
C GLN A 143 3.72 -30.59 19.43
N PRO A 144 4.24 -31.03 18.26
CA PRO A 144 5.24 -32.10 18.21
C PRO A 144 6.54 -31.71 18.92
N GLU A 145 7.11 -32.65 19.68
CA GLU A 145 8.41 -32.45 20.33
C GLU A 145 9.57 -32.61 19.33
N ILE A 146 9.38 -33.42 18.29
CA ILE A 146 10.39 -33.75 17.29
C ILE A 146 10.36 -32.72 16.14
N PHE A 147 11.54 -32.23 15.74
CA PHE A 147 11.66 -31.19 14.72
C PHE A 147 11.16 -31.63 13.34
N SER A 148 11.44 -32.87 12.92
CA SER A 148 10.99 -33.40 11.63
C SER A 148 9.46 -33.43 11.53
N GLU A 149 8.78 -33.88 12.59
CA GLU A 149 7.31 -33.91 12.67
C GLU A 149 6.72 -32.50 12.66
N LEU A 150 7.36 -31.56 13.38
CA LEU A 150 6.96 -30.16 13.37
C LEU A 150 7.03 -29.56 11.96
N VAL A 151 8.12 -29.82 11.22
CA VAL A 151 8.30 -29.34 9.85
C VAL A 151 7.30 -29.99 8.89
N GLN A 152 7.03 -31.29 9.02
CA GLN A 152 6.05 -31.98 8.18
C GLN A 152 4.64 -31.37 8.28
N ARG A 153 4.24 -30.86 9.44
CA ARG A 153 2.95 -30.17 9.62
C ARG A 153 2.84 -28.89 8.79
N PHE A 154 3.96 -28.20 8.54
CA PHE A 154 4.01 -27.02 7.68
C PHE A 154 4.22 -27.34 6.19
N LEU A 155 4.68 -28.55 5.87
CA LEU A 155 4.87 -29.04 4.50
C LEU A 155 3.68 -29.86 3.99
N ALA A 156 2.61 -29.99 4.77
CA ALA A 156 1.40 -30.68 4.34
C ALA A 156 0.81 -30.04 3.08
N LYS A 157 0.13 -30.84 2.26
CA LYS A 157 -0.41 -30.44 0.95
C LYS A 157 -1.44 -29.29 1.04
N GLU A 158 -1.99 -29.08 2.22
CA GLU A 158 -2.94 -28.02 2.55
C GLU A 158 -2.17 -26.86 3.19
N ASP A 159 -2.26 -25.66 2.60
CA ASP A 159 -1.59 -24.46 3.12
C ASP A 159 -2.19 -24.07 4.49
N PRO A 160 -1.44 -24.20 5.61
CA PRO A 160 -1.93 -23.87 6.94
C PRO A 160 -2.29 -22.37 7.06
N ALA A 161 -1.62 -21.52 6.27
CA ALA A 161 -1.90 -20.10 6.24
C ALA A 161 -3.22 -19.77 5.53
N LEU A 162 -3.67 -20.62 4.60
CA LEU A 162 -4.95 -20.45 3.94
C LEU A 162 -6.11 -20.62 4.94
N ALA A 163 -6.06 -21.65 5.80
CA ALA A 163 -7.08 -21.87 6.82
C ALA A 163 -7.14 -20.71 7.83
N HIS A 164 -5.98 -20.21 8.29
CA HIS A 164 -5.91 -19.04 9.18
C HIS A 164 -6.43 -17.76 8.50
N ARG A 165 -6.09 -17.52 7.23
CA ARG A 165 -6.57 -16.37 6.44
C ARG A 165 -8.07 -16.45 6.21
N GLN A 166 -8.63 -17.63 5.93
CA GLN A 166 -10.07 -17.85 5.79
C GLN A 166 -10.80 -17.58 7.11
N GLY A 167 -10.25 -18.03 8.25
CA GLY A 167 -10.80 -17.73 9.57
C GLY A 167 -10.81 -16.22 9.87
N SER A 168 -9.69 -15.55 9.65
CA SER A 168 -9.56 -14.10 9.87
C SER A 168 -10.48 -13.30 8.93
N LEU A 169 -10.58 -13.70 7.66
CA LEU A 169 -11.47 -13.08 6.69
C LEU A 169 -12.94 -13.29 7.09
N LYS A 170 -13.32 -14.48 7.55
CA LYS A 170 -14.67 -14.75 8.04
C LYS A 170 -15.03 -13.84 9.23
N ILE A 171 -14.11 -13.68 10.18
CA ILE A 171 -14.29 -12.78 11.33
C ILE A 171 -14.44 -11.33 10.87
N GLY A 172 -13.59 -10.86 9.94
CA GLY A 172 -13.66 -9.50 9.39
C GLY A 172 -14.95 -9.24 8.61
N VAL A 173 -15.40 -10.21 7.80
CA VAL A 173 -16.68 -10.15 7.09
C VAL A 173 -17.84 -10.12 8.07
N GLN A 174 -17.85 -10.98 9.09
CA GLN A 174 -18.88 -10.98 10.13
C GLN A 174 -18.91 -9.68 10.93
N GLY A 175 -17.75 -9.11 11.28
CA GLY A 175 -17.65 -7.82 11.96
C GLY A 175 -18.20 -6.69 11.09
N THR A 176 -17.86 -6.66 9.81
CA THR A 176 -18.38 -5.68 8.85
C THR A 176 -19.90 -5.83 8.68
N ILE A 177 -20.42 -7.06 8.57
CA ILE A 177 -21.87 -7.32 8.51
C ILE A 177 -22.57 -6.81 9.79
N ALA A 178 -21.98 -7.05 10.96
CA ALA A 178 -22.55 -6.57 12.22
C ALA A 178 -22.54 -5.04 12.33
N LEU A 179 -21.48 -4.37 11.87
CA LEU A 179 -21.38 -2.91 11.80
C LEU A 179 -22.42 -2.31 10.84
N VAL A 180 -22.59 -2.92 9.67
CA VAL A 180 -23.59 -2.54 8.67
C VAL A 180 -25.02 -2.76 9.18
N ALA A 181 -25.26 -3.88 9.88
CA ALA A 181 -26.54 -4.14 10.51
C ALA A 181 -26.84 -3.13 11.64
N ALA A 182 -25.82 -2.75 12.42
CA ALA A 182 -25.95 -1.77 13.50
C ALA A 182 -26.10 -0.33 12.99
N SER A 183 -25.59 0.00 11.81
CA SER A 183 -25.73 1.34 11.21
C SER A 183 -27.13 1.62 10.64
N GLY A 184 -28.01 0.61 10.61
CA GLY A 184 -29.36 0.72 10.09
C GLY A 184 -29.44 0.93 8.57
N GLN A 185 -28.33 0.77 7.85
CA GLN A 185 -28.32 0.82 6.38
C GLN A 185 -28.87 -0.48 5.80
N GLU A 186 -29.89 -0.36 4.95
CA GLU A 186 -30.41 -1.49 4.18
C GLU A 186 -29.39 -1.84 3.08
N VAL A 187 -28.66 -2.94 3.29
CA VAL A 187 -27.69 -3.45 2.32
C VAL A 187 -28.31 -4.58 1.52
N ASP A 188 -28.39 -4.37 0.20
CA ASP A 188 -28.77 -5.40 -0.77
C ASP A 188 -27.63 -6.42 -0.93
N TRP A 189 -27.68 -7.45 -0.10
CA TRP A 189 -26.69 -8.52 -0.07
C TRP A 189 -26.61 -9.32 -1.38
N VAL A 190 -27.68 -9.32 -2.19
CA VAL A 190 -27.76 -10.03 -3.48
C VAL A 190 -26.90 -9.30 -4.52
N LYS A 191 -26.94 -7.97 -4.53
CA LYS A 191 -26.10 -7.13 -5.40
C LYS A 191 -24.62 -7.12 -4.98
N THR A 192 -24.32 -7.23 -3.69
CA THR A 192 -22.93 -7.29 -3.20
C THR A 192 -22.28 -8.66 -3.37
N GLY A 193 -23.08 -9.74 -3.41
CA GLY A 193 -22.60 -11.12 -3.53
C GLY A 193 -22.36 -11.59 -4.97
N THR A 194 -22.79 -10.82 -5.97
CA THR A 194 -22.54 -11.14 -7.38
C THR A 194 -21.20 -10.57 -7.81
N PRO A 195 -20.18 -11.42 -8.13
CA PRO A 195 -18.92 -10.93 -8.64
C PRO A 195 -19.16 -10.26 -9.99
N LYS A 196 -19.16 -8.93 -10.01
CA LYS A 196 -19.19 -8.15 -11.25
C LYS A 196 -17.92 -8.50 -12.02
N GLY A 197 -18.10 -9.12 -13.18
CA GLY A 197 -17.07 -9.88 -13.90
C GLY A 197 -15.69 -9.24 -13.87
N MET A 198 -14.71 -9.98 -13.36
CA MET A 198 -13.31 -9.75 -13.72
C MET A 198 -13.24 -9.98 -15.23
N ASN A 199 -13.02 -8.90 -16.00
CA ASN A 199 -12.82 -8.97 -17.43
C ASN A 199 -11.79 -10.07 -17.73
N LYS A 200 -12.26 -11.12 -18.39
CA LYS A 200 -11.41 -12.10 -19.08
C LYS A 200 -11.01 -11.47 -20.41
N ASP A 201 -10.15 -10.47 -20.36
CA ASP A 201 -9.43 -10.07 -21.56
C ASP A 201 -8.15 -10.92 -21.62
N LYS A 202 -8.20 -11.89 -22.52
CA LYS A 202 -7.07 -12.67 -23.02
C LYS A 202 -6.18 -11.80 -23.90
#